data_AF-A0A3B0Y4T2-F1
#
_entry.id   AF-A0A3B0Y4T2-F1
#
_cell.length_a   1.000
_cell.length_b   1.000
_cell.length_c   1.000
_cell.angle_alpha   90.00
_cell.angle_beta   90.00
_cell.angle_gamma   90.00
#
_symmetry.space_group_name_H-M   'P 1'
#
loop_
_entity.id
_entity.type
_entity.pdbx_description
1 polymer ?
#
loop_
_entity_poly.entity_id
_entity_poly.type
_entity_poly.pdbx_seq_one_letter_code
_entity_poly.pdbx_strand_id
1 'polypeptide(L)'
;MQLLKKLFKLAAYFSSQKEIEVKKIDTQQLARSIENDLLDQYGSLLAGDALRRSMGFPSMAAFHKAIQRNLLPIPIFQLKDRRGRFALAKDVAFWLAEQRNSVM
;
A
#
# COMPACT_ATOMS: atom_id res chain seq x y z
N MET A 1 40.61 10.00 18.47
CA MET A 1 39.29 10.65 18.28
C MET A 1 38.44 10.08 17.11
N GLN A 2 38.95 9.18 16.24
CA GLN A 2 38.16 8.54 15.16
C GLN A 2 37.28 7.36 15.62
N LEU A 3 37.73 6.59 16.62
CA LEU A 3 37.00 5.42 17.17
C LEU A 3 35.65 5.81 17.80
N LEU A 4 35.61 6.90 18.56
CA LEU A 4 34.38 7.41 19.19
C LEU A 4 33.32 7.81 18.15
N LYS A 5 33.73 8.45 17.04
CA LYS A 5 32.82 8.81 15.93
C LYS A 5 32.21 7.58 15.25
N LYS A 6 32.98 6.49 15.15
CA LYS A 6 32.52 5.23 14.55
C LYS A 6 31.49 4.52 15.43
N LEU A 7 31.71 4.50 16.75
CA LEU A 7 30.76 3.96 17.72
C LEU A 7 29.44 4.75 17.74
N PHE A 8 29.50 6.08 17.67
CA PHE A 8 28.30 6.93 17.64
C PHE A 8 27.47 6.71 16.37
N LYS A 9 28.13 6.61 15.20
CA LYS A 9 27.46 6.30 13.92
C LYS A 9 26.81 4.91 13.93
N LEU A 10 27.44 3.93 14.57
CA LEU A 10 26.92 2.58 14.68
C LEU A 10 25.67 2.52 15.57
N ALA A 11 25.68 3.20 16.73
CA ALA A 11 24.51 3.30 17.60
C ALA A 11 23.32 3.99 16.91
N ALA A 12 23.57 5.08 16.16
CA ALA A 12 22.54 5.76 15.38
C ALA A 12 21.94 4.86 14.27
N TYR A 13 22.79 4.06 13.61
CA TYR A 13 22.33 3.09 12.61
C TYR A 13 21.43 2.02 13.23
N PHE A 14 21.82 1.44 14.37
CA PHE A 14 20.98 0.46 15.07
C PHE A 14 19.67 1.05 15.58
N SER A 15 19.68 2.31 16.06
CA SER A 15 18.45 2.99 16.48
C SER A 15 17.51 3.23 15.29
N SER A 16 18.04 3.67 14.15
CA SER A 16 17.29 3.85 12.90
C SER A 16 16.72 2.53 12.37
N GLN A 17 17.50 1.44 12.40
CA GLN A 17 17.02 0.11 12.00
C GLN A 17 15.84 -0.35 12.87
N LYS A 18 15.92 -0.13 14.18
CA LYS A 18 14.85 -0.49 15.11
C LYS A 18 13.56 0.29 14.84
N GLU A 19 13.66 1.58 14.55
CA GLU A 19 12.49 2.41 14.17
C GLU A 19 11.88 1.98 12.84
N ILE A 20 12.70 1.66 11.83
CA ILE A 20 12.25 1.16 10.53
C ILE A 20 11.54 -0.19 10.69
N GLU A 21 12.08 -1.08 11.51
CA GLU A 21 11.51 -2.40 11.76
C GLU A 21 10.13 -2.31 12.46
N VAL A 22 10.01 -1.47 13.49
CA VAL A 22 8.75 -1.23 14.19
C VAL A 22 7.70 -0.60 13.26
N LYS A 23 8.07 0.42 12.47
CA LYS A 23 7.17 1.04 11.49
C LYS A 23 6.71 0.02 10.44
N LYS A 24 7.59 -0.88 10.00
CA LYS A 24 7.25 -1.94 9.05
C LYS A 24 6.27 -2.96 9.64
N ILE A 25 6.44 -3.34 10.91
CA ILE A 25 5.52 -4.26 11.61
C ILE A 25 4.13 -3.62 11.72
N ASP A 26 4.05 -2.35 12.10
CA ASP A 26 2.79 -1.61 12.20
C ASP A 26 2.05 -1.52 10.86
N THR A 27 2.76 -1.13 9.78
CA THR A 27 2.18 -1.10 8.43
C THR A 27 1.66 -2.48 8.00
N GLN A 28 2.37 -3.57 8.31
CA GLN A 28 1.95 -4.93 7.96
C GLN A 28 0.72 -5.37 8.75
N GLN A 29 0.63 -5.02 10.04
CA GLN A 29 -0.54 -5.33 10.86
C GLN A 29 -1.79 -4.58 10.37
N LEU A 30 -1.66 -3.29 10.09
CA LEU A 30 -2.73 -2.49 9.53
C LEU A 30 -3.16 -3.00 8.15
N ALA A 31 -2.18 -3.27 7.26
CA ALA A 31 -2.45 -3.83 5.94
C ALA A 31 -3.21 -5.15 6.03
N ARG A 32 -2.85 -6.04 6.97
CA ARG A 32 -3.55 -7.31 7.15
C ARG A 32 -4.99 -7.14 7.65
N SER A 33 -5.22 -6.16 8.52
CA SER A 33 -6.59 -5.83 8.96
C SER A 33 -7.44 -5.36 7.78
N ILE A 34 -6.92 -4.41 6.98
CA ILE A 34 -7.62 -3.88 5.81
C ILE A 34 -7.81 -4.97 4.75
N GLU A 35 -6.83 -5.85 4.56
CA GLU A 35 -6.92 -6.98 3.64
C GLU A 35 -8.07 -7.90 4.03
N ASN A 36 -8.20 -8.27 5.31
CA ASN A 36 -9.31 -9.09 5.78
C ASN A 36 -10.67 -8.41 5.50
N ASP A 37 -10.80 -7.11 5.77
CA ASP A 37 -12.04 -6.37 5.48
C ASP A 37 -12.39 -6.39 3.97
N LEU A 38 -11.37 -6.21 3.11
CA LEU A 38 -11.54 -6.27 1.65
C LEU A 38 -11.86 -7.69 1.17
N LEU A 39 -11.26 -8.72 1.77
CA LEU A 39 -11.52 -10.11 1.49
C LEU A 39 -12.96 -10.49 1.85
N ASP A 40 -13.43 -10.06 3.01
CA ASP A 40 -14.79 -10.34 3.49
C ASP A 40 -15.84 -9.65 2.61
N GLN A 41 -15.55 -8.45 2.11
CA GLN A 41 -16.51 -7.68 1.31
C GLN A 41 -16.48 -7.99 -0.20
N TYR A 42 -15.29 -8.21 -0.77
CA TYR A 42 -15.10 -8.29 -2.23
C TYR A 42 -14.31 -9.53 -2.68
N GLY A 43 -13.72 -10.28 -1.76
CA GLY A 43 -12.77 -11.35 -2.06
C GLY A 43 -11.37 -10.84 -2.39
N SER A 44 -10.51 -11.73 -2.89
CA SER A 44 -9.09 -11.44 -3.15
C SER A 44 -8.84 -10.50 -4.33
N LEU A 45 -9.84 -10.27 -5.16
CA LEU A 45 -9.72 -9.53 -6.41
C LEU A 45 -10.69 -8.35 -6.43
N LEU A 46 -10.14 -7.14 -6.47
CA LEU A 46 -10.91 -5.91 -6.59
C LEU A 46 -11.04 -5.52 -8.06
N ALA A 47 -12.25 -5.15 -8.47
CA ALA A 47 -12.57 -4.70 -9.82
C ALA A 47 -13.63 -3.60 -9.82
N GLY A 48 -13.68 -2.85 -10.91
CA GLY A 48 -14.74 -1.88 -11.17
C GLY A 48 -14.98 -0.92 -10.00
N ASP A 49 -16.23 -0.89 -9.54
CA ASP A 49 -16.68 0.07 -8.52
C ASP A 49 -16.15 -0.23 -7.11
N ALA A 50 -15.79 -1.49 -6.82
CA ALA A 50 -15.11 -1.84 -5.57
C ALA A 50 -13.70 -1.23 -5.56
N LEU A 51 -12.91 -1.49 -6.61
CA LEU A 51 -11.56 -0.96 -6.75
C LEU A 51 -11.52 0.58 -6.72
N ARG A 52 -12.44 1.24 -7.43
CA ARG A 52 -12.57 2.71 -7.40
C ARG A 52 -12.79 3.22 -5.97
N ARG A 53 -13.77 2.65 -5.26
CA ARG A 53 -14.15 3.10 -3.92
C ARG A 53 -13.03 2.87 -2.92
N SER A 54 -12.38 1.71 -2.96
CA SER A 54 -11.24 1.40 -2.10
C SER A 54 -10.06 2.36 -2.31
N MET A 55 -9.89 2.87 -3.53
CA MET A 55 -8.85 3.86 -3.85
C MET A 55 -9.28 5.32 -3.67
N GLY A 56 -10.51 5.59 -3.20
CA GLY A 56 -10.96 6.94 -2.87
C GLY A 56 -11.33 7.82 -4.08
N PHE A 57 -11.56 7.24 -5.27
CA PHE A 57 -11.94 8.03 -6.43
C PHE A 57 -13.44 8.40 -6.41
N PRO A 58 -13.80 9.67 -6.67
CA PRO A 58 -15.18 10.13 -6.54
C PRO A 58 -16.10 9.60 -7.66
N SER A 59 -15.54 9.24 -8.82
CA SER A 59 -16.31 8.74 -9.97
C SER A 59 -15.52 7.76 -10.82
N MET A 60 -16.23 6.94 -11.60
CA MET A 60 -15.63 6.04 -12.59
C MET A 60 -14.78 6.79 -13.62
N ALA A 61 -15.24 7.98 -14.04
CA ALA A 61 -14.50 8.81 -14.99
C ALA A 61 -13.14 9.27 -14.43
N ALA A 62 -13.10 9.69 -13.16
CA ALA A 62 -11.85 10.06 -12.50
C ALA A 62 -10.89 8.86 -12.38
N PHE A 63 -11.42 7.68 -12.05
CA PHE A 63 -10.64 6.45 -11.96
C PHE A 63 -10.08 6.02 -13.32
N HIS A 64 -10.89 6.01 -14.37
CA HIS A 64 -10.42 5.71 -15.73
C HIS A 64 -9.35 6.70 -16.19
N LYS A 65 -9.50 7.99 -15.88
CA LYS A 65 -8.48 9.02 -16.18
C LYS A 65 -7.17 8.74 -15.44
N ALA A 66 -7.21 8.27 -14.20
CA ALA A 66 -6.02 7.88 -13.44
C ALA A 66 -5.34 6.64 -14.04
N ILE A 67 -6.12 5.61 -14.44
CA ILE A 67 -5.60 4.43 -15.14
C ILE A 67 -4.90 4.84 -16.44
N GLN A 68 -5.57 5.62 -17.29
CA GLN A 68 -5.03 6.05 -18.59
C GLN A 68 -3.73 6.85 -18.47
N ARG A 69 -3.55 7.56 -17.35
CA ARG A 69 -2.35 8.35 -17.06
C ARG A 69 -1.29 7.59 -16.27
N ASN A 70 -1.50 6.29 -15.98
CA ASN A 70 -0.62 5.47 -15.15
C ASN A 70 -0.32 6.11 -13.78
N LEU A 71 -1.31 6.76 -13.17
CA LEU A 71 -1.16 7.46 -11.89
C LEU A 71 -1.45 6.58 -10.67
N LEU A 72 -1.76 5.30 -10.90
CA LEU A 72 -2.13 4.41 -9.81
C LEU A 72 -0.86 3.84 -9.17
N PRO A 73 -0.67 4.03 -7.85
CA PRO A 73 0.56 3.65 -7.15
C PRO A 73 0.64 2.14 -6.87
N ILE A 74 -0.30 1.35 -7.38
CA ILE A 74 -0.37 -0.10 -7.18
C ILE A 74 -0.42 -0.82 -8.52
N PRO A 75 0.03 -2.09 -8.58
CA PRO A 75 -0.08 -2.91 -9.77
C PRO A 75 -1.55 -3.09 -10.17
N ILE A 76 -1.86 -2.78 -11.42
CA ILE A 76 -3.17 -3.04 -12.02
C ILE A 76 -2.99 -3.89 -13.26
N PHE A 77 -3.76 -4.96 -13.34
CA PHE A 77 -3.66 -5.94 -14.42
C PHE A 77 -5.00 -6.18 -15.10
N GLN A 78 -4.93 -6.86 -16.23
CA GLN A 78 -6.08 -7.37 -16.97
C GLN A 78 -6.05 -8.88 -16.90
N LEU A 79 -7.22 -9.48 -16.76
CA LEU A 79 -7.39 -10.91 -16.89
C LEU A 79 -7.78 -11.22 -18.34
N LYS A 80 -7.22 -12.29 -18.90
CA LYS A 80 -7.57 -12.77 -20.24
C LYS A 80 -9.09 -13.00 -20.31
N ASP A 81 -9.71 -12.54 -21.39
CA ASP A 81 -11.14 -12.67 -21.66
C ASP A 81 -12.08 -12.00 -20.63
N ARG A 82 -11.55 -11.09 -19.81
CA ARG A 82 -12.33 -10.31 -18.84
C ARG A 82 -12.22 -8.81 -19.13
N ARG A 83 -13.36 -8.13 -19.13
CA ARG A 83 -13.41 -6.67 -19.27
C ARG A 83 -13.04 -6.00 -17.95
N GLY A 84 -12.30 -4.90 -18.03
CA GLY A 84 -11.97 -4.06 -16.89
C GLY A 84 -10.52 -4.17 -16.44
N ARG A 85 -10.26 -3.61 -15.25
CA ARG A 85 -8.96 -3.56 -14.60
C ARG A 85 -9.11 -4.13 -13.19
N PHE A 86 -8.08 -4.83 -12.75
CA PHE A 86 -8.09 -5.60 -11.53
C PHE A 86 -6.87 -5.26 -10.67
N ALA A 87 -7.04 -5.32 -9.36
CA ALA A 87 -5.97 -5.27 -8.37
C ALA A 87 -6.24 -6.31 -7.28
N LEU A 88 -5.19 -6.79 -6.62
CA LEU A 88 -5.36 -7.71 -5.50
C LEU A 88 -5.69 -6.93 -4.23
N ALA A 89 -6.55 -7.51 -3.39
CA ALA A 89 -6.92 -6.93 -2.10
C ALA A 89 -5.69 -6.63 -1.24
N LYS A 90 -4.72 -7.53 -1.21
CA LYS A 90 -3.43 -7.37 -0.50
C LYS A 90 -2.65 -6.12 -0.94
N ASP A 91 -2.64 -5.82 -2.24
CA ASP A 91 -1.85 -4.72 -2.80
C ASP A 91 -2.51 -3.39 -2.46
N VAL A 92 -3.83 -3.33 -2.55
CA VAL A 92 -4.63 -2.17 -2.15
C VAL A 92 -4.51 -1.93 -0.64
N ALA A 93 -4.59 -2.98 0.17
CA ALA A 93 -4.50 -2.89 1.62
C ALA A 93 -3.13 -2.40 2.09
N PHE A 94 -2.05 -2.94 1.51
CA PHE A 94 -0.70 -2.50 1.81
C PHE A 94 -0.50 -1.02 1.46
N TRP A 95 -0.96 -0.62 0.27
CA TRP A 95 -0.88 0.78 -0.15
C TRP A 95 -1.66 1.72 0.79
N LEU A 96 -2.88 1.36 1.19
CA LEU A 96 -3.67 2.15 2.13
C LEU A 96 -2.98 2.32 3.49
N ALA A 97 -2.38 1.25 4.01
CA ALA A 97 -1.61 1.30 5.25
C ALA A 97 -0.39 2.22 5.12
N GLU A 98 0.34 2.14 4.00
CA GLU A 98 1.46 3.04 3.74
C GLU A 98 1.03 4.52 3.66
N GLN A 99 -0.08 4.82 2.97
CA GLN A 99 -0.60 6.20 2.89
C GLN A 99 -1.01 6.74 4.27
N ARG A 100 -1.63 5.90 5.11
CA ARG A 100 -2.01 6.31 6.47
C ARG A 100 -0.79 6.62 7.35
N ASN A 101 0.25 5.79 7.22
CA ASN A 101 1.50 5.89 7.99
C ASN A 101 2.52 6.90 7.41
N SER A 102 2.26 7.46 6.22
CA SER A 102 3.03 8.59 5.69
C SER A 102 2.51 9.95 6.14
N VAL A 103 1.27 10.02 6.64
CA VAL A 103 0.66 11.26 7.13
C VAL A 103 0.93 11.50 8.62
N MET A 104 1.26 10.45 9.38
CA MET A 104 1.70 10.53 10.78
C MET A 104 3.21 10.74 10.86
#